data_AF-A0A2E1J1L4-F1
#
_entry.id   AF-A0A2E1J1L4-F1
#
_cell.length_a   1.000
_cell.length_b   1.000
_cell.length_c   1.000
_cell.angle_alpha   90.00
_cell.angle_beta   90.00
_cell.angle_gamma   90.00
#
_symmetry.space_group_name_H-M   'P 1'
#
loop_
_entity.id
_entity.type
_entity.pdbx_description
1 polymer ?
#
loop_
_entity_poly.entity_id
_entity_poly.type
_entity_poly.pdbx_seq_one_letter_code
_entity_poly.pdbx_strand_id
1 'polypeptide(L)' 'MNKTEKTAFREAIIVVLMGAVINFPLQTFLLWLTIDNWHWSNPLSISIFTQSVLTFVALIRVYSIRMRFQRGKF' A
#
# COMPACT_ATOMS: atom_id res chain seq x y z
N MET A 1 7.04 24.41 19.49
CA MET A 1 6.83 23.62 18.25
C MET A 1 5.82 24.33 17.38
N ASN A 2 6.27 24.77 16.22
CA ASN A 2 5.52 25.69 15.37
C ASN A 2 4.42 24.91 14.63
N LYS A 3 3.24 25.51 14.42
CA LYS A 3 2.01 24.83 13.96
C LYS A 3 2.20 24.04 12.65
N THR A 4 3.21 24.40 11.85
CA THR A 4 3.59 23.78 10.58
C THR A 4 4.14 22.36 10.72
N GLU A 5 4.97 22.08 11.73
CA GLU A 5 5.57 20.75 11.93
C GLU A 5 4.51 19.71 12.29
N LYS A 6 3.51 20.13 13.08
CA LYS A 6 2.39 19.27 13.50
C LYS A 6 1.51 18.86 12.32
N THR A 7 1.36 19.73 11.31
CA THR A 7 0.60 19.42 10.08
C THR A 7 1.36 18.44 9.19
N ALA A 8 2.66 18.68 8.95
CA ALA A 8 3.49 17.78 8.14
C ALA A 8 3.57 16.38 8.75
N PHE A 9 3.70 16.28 10.07
CA PHE A 9 3.69 15.01 10.78
C PHE A 9 2.35 14.28 10.65
N ARG A 10 1.24 15.02 10.73
CA ARG A 10 -0.11 14.46 10.57
C ARG A 10 -0.35 13.97 9.14
N GLU A 11 0.13 14.68 8.14
CA GLU A 11 0.10 14.24 6.74
C GLU A 11 0.91 12.95 6.53
N ALA A 12 2.12 12.88 7.08
CA ALA A 12 2.96 11.68 7.01
C ALA A 12 2.27 10.48 7.67
N ILE A 13 1.67 10.66 8.85
CA ILE A 13 0.91 9.62 9.55
C ILE A 13 -0.26 9.12 8.69
N ILE A 14 -1.03 10.02 8.08
CA ILE A 14 -2.19 9.64 7.26
C ILE A 14 -1.74 8.82 6.04
N VAL A 15 -0.65 9.22 5.38
CA VAL A 15 -0.10 8.49 4.23
C VAL A 15 0.39 7.09 4.64
N VAL A 16 1.05 6.97 5.80
CA VAL A 16 1.54 5.69 6.32
C VAL A 16 0.38 4.80 6.76
N LEU A 17 -0.60 5.33 7.50
CA LEU A 17 -1.79 4.59 7.94
C LEU A 17 -2.63 4.11 6.76
N MET A 18 -2.90 4.95 5.77
CA MET A 18 -3.60 4.52 4.55
C MET A 18 -2.80 3.44 3.81
N GLY A 19 -1.47 3.56 3.79
CA GLY A 19 -0.59 2.54 3.24
C GLY A 19 -0.68 1.20 3.96
N ALA A 20 -0.74 1.22 5.29
CA ALA A 20 -0.89 0.02 6.11
C ALA A 20 -2.28 -0.61 5.92
N VAL A 21 -3.35 0.20 5.95
CA VAL A 21 -4.74 -0.26 5.79
C VAL A 21 -4.99 -0.85 4.40
N ILE A 22 -4.26 -0.44 3.36
CA ILE A 22 -4.39 -1.02 2.02
C ILE A 22 -3.47 -2.23 1.86
N ASN A 23 -2.19 -2.11 2.23
CA ASN A 23 -1.21 -3.17 2.01
C ASN A 23 -1.50 -4.40 2.87
N PHE A 24 -1.95 -4.22 4.11
CA PHE A 24 -2.18 -5.33 5.04
C PHE A 24 -3.27 -6.29 4.54
N PRO A 25 -4.51 -5.87 4.27
CA PRO A 25 -5.54 -6.77 3.76
C PRO A 25 -5.22 -7.27 2.35
N LEU A 26 -4.61 -6.45 1.48
CA LEU A 26 -4.22 -6.88 0.13
C LEU A 26 -3.17 -8.00 0.20
N GLN A 27 -2.16 -7.85 1.06
CA GLN A 27 -1.12 -8.85 1.26
C GLN A 27 -1.71 -10.15 1.82
N THR A 28 -2.57 -10.05 2.85
CA THR A 28 -3.25 -11.22 3.43
C THR A 28 -4.13 -11.92 2.40
N PHE A 29 -4.89 -11.17 1.59
CA PHE A 29 -5.73 -11.73 0.54
C PHE A 29 -4.92 -12.40 -0.57
N LEU A 30 -3.82 -11.78 -1.00
CA LEU A 30 -2.91 -12.36 -1.98
C LEU A 30 -2.28 -13.65 -1.47
N LEU A 31 -1.77 -13.65 -0.24
CA LEU A 31 -1.22 -14.87 0.37
C LEU A 31 -2.27 -15.97 0.47
N TRP A 32 -3.48 -15.64 0.92
CA TRP A 32 -4.60 -16.59 0.95
C TRP A 32 -4.89 -17.16 -0.44
N LEU A 33 -5.01 -16.32 -1.46
CA LEU A 33 -5.26 -16.77 -2.83
C LEU A 33 -4.12 -17.65 -3.37
N THR A 34 -2.87 -17.27 -3.13
CA THR A 34 -1.71 -17.99 -3.69
C THR A 34 -1.49 -19.35 -2.99
N ILE A 35 -1.78 -19.44 -1.70
CA ILE A 35 -1.62 -20.66 -0.90
C ILE A 35 -2.84 -21.57 -1.04
N ASP A 36 -4.05 -21.02 -0.85
CA ASP A 36 -5.30 -21.79 -0.77
C ASP A 36 -5.88 -22.14 -2.15
N ASN A 37 -5.89 -21.21 -3.10
CA ASN A 37 -6.46 -21.47 -4.43
C ASN A 37 -5.43 -22.06 -5.40
N TRP A 38 -4.17 -21.63 -5.33
CA TRP A 38 -3.15 -22.04 -6.30
C TRP A 38 -2.24 -23.19 -5.82
N HIS A 39 -2.31 -23.55 -4.53
CA HIS A 39 -1.46 -24.58 -3.89
C HIS A 39 0.04 -24.47 -4.27
N TRP A 40 0.56 -23.25 -4.37
CA TRP A 40 1.99 -23.08 -4.64
C TRP A 40 2.82 -23.59 -3.46
N SER A 41 3.49 -24.74 -3.61
CA SER A 41 4.43 -25.24 -2.59
C SER A 41 5.76 -24.48 -2.55
N ASN A 42 6.06 -23.66 -3.57
CA ASN A 42 7.32 -22.93 -3.67
C ASN A 42 7.21 -21.52 -3.06
N PRO A 43 7.81 -21.27 -1.88
CA PRO A 43 7.71 -19.98 -1.19
C PRO A 43 8.35 -18.82 -1.97
N LEU A 44 9.36 -19.10 -2.80
CA LEU A 44 10.00 -18.10 -3.66
C LEU A 44 9.03 -17.54 -4.71
N SER A 45 8.27 -18.42 -5.37
CA SER A 45 7.28 -18.00 -6.36
C SER A 45 6.17 -17.17 -5.72
N ILE A 46 5.66 -17.61 -4.56
CA ILE A 46 4.64 -16.87 -3.80
C ILE A 46 5.16 -15.47 -3.45
N SER A 47 6.37 -15.39 -2.93
CA SER A 47 6.97 -14.12 -2.52
C SER A 47 7.13 -13.17 -3.72
N ILE A 48 7.66 -13.64 -4.84
CA ILE A 48 7.85 -12.80 -6.04
C ILE A 48 6.51 -12.33 -6.60
N PHE A 49 5.51 -13.21 -6.67
CA PHE A 49 4.19 -12.86 -7.18
C PHE A 49 3.48 -11.85 -6.28
N THR A 50 3.33 -12.16 -4.99
CA THR A 50 2.67 -11.26 -4.03
C THR A 50 3.38 -9.91 -3.94
N GLN A 51 4.72 -9.89 -3.94
CA GLN A 51 5.51 -8.65 -3.93
C GLN A 51 5.33 -7.83 -5.21
N SER A 52 5.27 -8.48 -6.38
CA SER A 52 5.03 -7.79 -7.66
C SER A 52 3.65 -7.13 -7.69
N VAL A 53 2.60 -7.82 -7.21
CA VAL A 53 1.23 -7.27 -7.15
C VAL A 53 1.14 -6.15 -6.12
N LEU A 54 1.71 -6.32 -4.93
CA LEU A 54 1.80 -5.27 -3.91
C LEU A 54 2.50 -4.02 -4.42
N THR A 55 3.60 -4.19 -5.16
CA THR A 55 4.36 -3.07 -5.76
C THR A 55 3.52 -2.34 -6.80
N PHE A 56 2.77 -3.09 -7.62
CA PHE A 56 1.87 -2.51 -8.62
C PHE A 56 0.71 -1.74 -7.96
N VAL A 57 0.08 -2.31 -6.93
CA VAL A 57 -0.97 -1.62 -6.17
C VAL A 57 -0.40 -0.42 -5.41
N ALA A 58 0.82 -0.51 -4.87
CA ALA A 58 1.49 0.62 -4.24
C ALA A 58 1.73 1.76 -5.23
N LEU A 59 2.13 1.47 -6.48
CA LEU A 59 2.21 2.45 -7.56
C LEU A 59 0.86 3.12 -7.81
N ILE A 60 -0.22 2.34 -7.94
CA ILE A 60 -1.58 2.87 -8.14
C ILE A 60 -2.02 3.74 -6.97
N ARG A 61 -1.74 3.34 -5.73
CA ARG A 61 -2.07 4.13 -4.53
C ARG A 61 -1.26 5.43 -4.51
N VAL A 62 0.05 5.38 -4.78
CA VAL A 62 0.92 6.58 -4.76
C VAL A 62 0.50 7.54 -5.86
N TYR A 63 0.14 7.01 -7.02
CA TYR A 63 -0.44 7.78 -8.11
C TYR A 63 -1.79 8.40 -7.72
N SER A 64 -2.71 7.62 -7.12
CA SER A 64 -4.03 8.09 -6.68
C SER A 64 -3.93 9.14 -5.56
N ILE A 65 -3.03 8.95 -4.59
CA ILE A 65 -2.75 9.91 -3.52
C ILE A 65 -2.13 11.17 -4.11
N ARG A 66 -1.12 11.07 -5.00
CA ARG A 66 -0.57 12.24 -5.70
C ARG A 66 -1.62 12.99 -6.50
N MET A 67 -2.51 12.28 -7.20
CA MET A 67 -3.57 12.87 -8.02
C MET A 67 -4.67 13.53 -7.16
N ARG A 68 -5.02 12.94 -6.00
CA ARG A 68 -5.94 13.55 -5.02
C ARG A 68 -5.32 14.76 -4.32
N PHE A 69 -4.04 14.71 -3.97
CA PHE A 69 -3.33 15.83 -3.35
C PHE A 69 -3.06 16.98 -4.35
N GLN A 70 -2.87 16.69 -5.65
CA GLN A 70 -2.80 17.75 -6.68
C GLN A 70 -4.16 18.42 -6.92
N ARG A 71 -5.28 17.71 -6.82
CA ARG A 71 -6.63 18.30 -6.94
C ARG A 71 -7.11 19.08 -5.71
N GLY A 72 -6.43 18.97 -4.56
CA GLY A 72 -6.72 19.75 -3.35
C GLY A 72 -6.06 21.12 -3.27
N LYS A 73 -5.34 21.55 -4.32
CA LYS A 73 -4.69 22.87 -4.45
C LYS A 73 -5.24 23.69 -5.63
N PHE A 74 -6.54 23.59 -5.89
CA PHE A 74 -7.25 24.58 -6.69
C PHE A 74 -8.32 25.24 -5.83
#